data_AF-A0A7X6YWL7-F1
#
_entry.id   AF-A0A7X6YWL7-F1
#
_cell.length_a   1.000
_cell.length_b   1.000
_cell.length_c   1.000
_cell.angle_alpha   90.00
_cell.angle_beta   90.00
_cell.angle_gamma   90.00
#
_symmetry.space_group_name_H-M   'P 1'
#
loop_
_entity.id
_entity.type
_entity.pdbx_description
1 polymer ?
#
loop_
_entity_poly.entity_id
_entity_poly.type
_entity_poly.pdbx_seq_one_letter_code
_entity_poly.pdbx_strand_id
1 'polypeptide(L)' 'MELKENQAALILEASADGEITVDVQSLDLQGLASALCHALAMKLMHDEQLQGELMDMLEAGEQPGEPAN' A
#
# COMPACT_ATOMS: atom_id res chain seq x y z
N MET A 1 -15.42 2.41 0.26
CA MET A 1 -15.42 3.89 0.16
C MET A 1 -15.54 4.25 -1.31
N GLU A 2 -16.22 5.36 -1.64
CA GLU A 2 -16.23 5.88 -3.00
C GLU A 2 -15.12 6.94 -3.16
N LEU A 3 -14.29 6.79 -4.18
CA LEU A 3 -13.26 7.77 -4.54
C LEU A 3 -13.90 9.00 -5.18
N LYS A 4 -13.29 10.16 -5.01
CA LYS A 4 -13.68 11.41 -5.70
C LYS A 4 -12.78 11.67 -6.91
N GLU A 5 -13.14 12.69 -7.70
CA GLU A 5 -12.26 13.22 -8.76
C GLU A 5 -10.89 13.61 -8.18
N ASN A 6 -9.82 13.34 -8.93
CA ASN A 6 -8.42 13.49 -8.53
C ASN A 6 -7.98 12.65 -7.32
N GLN A 7 -8.74 11.61 -6.96
CA GLN A 7 -8.31 10.61 -5.99
C GLN A 7 -7.97 9.29 -6.66
N ALA A 8 -6.96 8.63 -6.12
CA ALA A 8 -6.61 7.26 -6.40
C ALA A 8 -6.26 6.58 -5.08
N ALA A 9 -6.46 5.28 -5.02
CA ALA A 9 -6.11 4.44 -3.88
C ALA A 9 -5.17 3.34 -4.34
N LEU A 10 -4.12 3.12 -3.55
CA LEU A 10 -3.31 1.91 -3.61
C LEU A 10 -3.98 0.88 -2.70
N ILE A 11 -4.39 -0.26 -3.25
CA ILE A 11 -5.04 -1.34 -2.52
C ILE A 11 -4.01 -2.44 -2.35
N LEU A 12 -3.70 -2.79 -1.10
CA LEU A 12 -2.85 -3.93 -0.78
C LEU A 12 -3.73 -5.04 -0.21
N GLU A 13 -3.61 -6.24 -0.76
CA GLU A 13 -4.29 -7.43 -0.26
C GLU A 13 -3.24 -8.49 0.05
N ALA A 14 -3.23 -8.97 1.30
CA ALA A 14 -2.40 -10.09 1.71
C ALA A 14 -3.23 -11.36 1.62
N SER A 15 -2.78 -12.32 0.83
CA SER A 15 -3.37 -13.65 0.77
C SER A 15 -3.08 -14.44 2.05
N ALA A 16 -3.79 -15.56 2.24
CA ALA A 16 -3.56 -16.46 3.37
C ALA A 16 -2.13 -17.07 3.40
N ASP A 17 -1.47 -17.12 2.24
CA ASP A 17 -0.10 -17.62 2.09
C ASP A 17 0.96 -16.53 2.31
N GLY A 18 0.53 -15.30 2.62
CA GLY A 18 1.40 -14.15 2.87
C GLY A 18 1.86 -13.42 1.61
N GLU A 19 1.38 -13.81 0.41
CA GLU A 19 1.64 -13.05 -0.81
C GLU A 19 0.86 -11.73 -0.79
N ILE A 20 1.55 -10.62 -1.08
CA ILE A 20 0.94 -9.29 -1.18
C ILE A 20 0.65 -8.98 -2.65
N THR A 21 -0.60 -8.70 -2.95
CA THR A 21 -1.01 -8.12 -4.23
C THR A 21 -1.22 -6.62 -4.08
N VAL A 22 -0.97 -5.87 -5.14
CA VAL A 22 -1.08 -4.42 -5.17
C VAL A 22 -1.92 -4.01 -6.38
N ASP A 23 -3.00 -3.29 -6.12
CA ASP A 23 -3.90 -2.77 -7.13
C ASP A 23 -4.07 -1.25 -7.01
N VAL A 24 -4.48 -0.59 -8.09
CA VAL A 24 -4.71 0.85 -8.13
C VAL A 24 -6.15 1.10 -8.55
N GLN A 25 -6.91 1.67 -7.62
CA GLN A 25 -8.28 2.11 -7.91
C GLN A 25 -8.29 3.62 -8.15
N SER A 26 -8.88 4.05 -9.27
CA SER A 26 -9.11 5.47 -9.55
C SER A 26 -10.32 5.67 -10.47
N LEU A 27 -10.96 6.83 -10.35
CA LEU A 27 -11.99 7.29 -11.30
C LEU A 27 -11.39 7.88 -12.58
N ASP A 28 -10.16 8.40 -12.52
CA ASP A 28 -9.43 8.95 -13.67
C ASP A 28 -8.05 8.31 -13.76
N LEU A 29 -7.92 7.31 -14.63
CA LEU A 29 -6.70 6.54 -14.80
C LEU A 29 -5.54 7.37 -15.39
N GLN A 30 -5.83 8.49 -16.05
CA GLN A 30 -4.83 9.37 -16.66
C GLN A 30 -4.46 10.55 -15.74
N GLY A 31 -5.20 10.73 -14.65
CA GLY A 31 -4.95 11.77 -13.67
C GLY A 31 -3.65 11.58 -12.91
N LEU A 32 -3.09 12.67 -12.40
CA LEU A 32 -1.82 12.67 -11.65
C LEU A 32 -1.85 11.71 -10.45
N ALA A 33 -2.98 11.66 -9.72
CA ALA A 33 -3.14 10.77 -8.58
C ALA A 33 -3.03 9.29 -8.98
N SER A 34 -3.69 8.89 -10.08
CA SER A 34 -3.59 7.53 -10.63
C SER A 34 -2.16 7.22 -11.08
N ALA A 35 -1.54 8.13 -11.83
CA ALA A 35 -0.16 7.96 -12.30
C ALA A 35 0.83 7.78 -11.13
N LEU A 36 0.65 8.55 -10.05
CA LEU A 36 1.47 8.43 -8.85
C LEU A 36 1.23 7.11 -8.12
N CYS A 37 -0.02 6.68 -7.94
CA CYS A 37 -0.35 5.38 -7.36
C CYS A 37 0.24 4.22 -8.18
N HIS A 38 0.18 4.28 -9.50
CA HIS A 38 0.81 3.28 -10.37
C HIS A 38 2.34 3.26 -10.22
N ALA A 39 2.99 4.42 -10.17
CA ALA A 39 4.44 4.49 -9.95
C ALA A 39 4.83 3.90 -8.59
N LEU A 40 4.05 4.20 -7.54
CA LEU A 40 4.24 3.62 -6.21
C LEU A 40 4.02 2.10 -6.21
N ALA A 41 2.98 1.60 -6.88
CA ALA A 41 2.73 0.16 -7.01
C ALA A 41 3.91 -0.55 -7.67
N MET A 42 4.40 -0.02 -8.80
CA MET A 42 5.56 -0.58 -9.50
C MET A 42 6.81 -0.55 -8.62
N LYS A 43 7.06 0.56 -7.93
CA LYS A 43 8.21 0.69 -7.04
C LYS A 43 8.12 -0.33 -5.91
N LEU A 44 6.96 -0.45 -5.27
CA LEU A 44 6.71 -1.40 -4.20
C LEU A 44 6.91 -2.84 -4.66
N MET A 45 6.47 -3.22 -5.86
CA MET A 45 6.58 -4.60 -6.35
C MET A 45 7.98 -4.99 -6.83
N HIS A 46 8.82 -4.03 -7.22
CA HIS A 46 10.11 -4.31 -7.88
C HIS A 46 11.34 -3.81 -7.12
N ASP A 47 11.16 -3.11 -6.00
CA ASP A 47 12.25 -2.59 -5.19
C ASP A 47 12.35 -3.35 -3.86
N GLU A 48 13.22 -4.37 -3.83
CA GLU A 48 13.46 -5.20 -2.64
C GLU A 48 14.00 -4.37 -1.46
N GLN A 49 14.74 -3.29 -1.72
CA GLN A 49 15.24 -2.42 -0.67
C GLN A 49 14.09 -1.68 0.00
N LEU A 50 13.19 -1.07 -0.80
CA LEU A 50 12.00 -0.42 -0.27
C LEU A 50 11.11 -1.41 0.49
N GLN A 51 10.91 -2.62 -0.04
CA GLN A 51 10.13 -3.66 0.65
C GLN A 51 10.74 -4.00 2.01
N GLY A 52 12.06 -4.20 2.07
CA GLY A 52 12.78 -4.46 3.32
C GLY A 52 12.63 -3.32 4.33
N GLU A 53 12.85 -2.08 3.90
CA GLU A 53 12.69 -0.89 4.75
C GLU A 53 11.26 -0.78 5.32
N LEU A 54 10.24 -1.10 4.51
CA LEU A 54 8.85 -1.10 4.96
C LEU A 54 8.55 -2.21 5.96
N MET A 55 9.10 -3.41 5.76
CA MET A 55 8.94 -4.51 6.72
C MET A 55 9.65 -4.20 8.05
N ASP A 56 10.87 -3.66 8.00
CA ASP A 56 11.60 -3.21 9.18
C ASP A 56 10.79 -2.15 9.96
N MET A 57 10.12 -1.23 9.26
CA MET A 57 9.25 -0.23 9.88
C MET A 57 8.01 -0.84 10.55
N LEU A 58 7.45 -1.90 9.97
CA LEU A 58 6.31 -2.61 10.55
C LEU A 58 6.70 -3.38 11.81
N GLU A 59 7.83 -4.10 11.77
CA GLU A 59 8.38 -4.85 12.91
C GLU A 59 8.84 -3.91 14.03
N ALA A 60 9.43 -2.77 13.70
CA ALA A 60 9.80 -1.73 14.67
C ALA A 60 8.58 -1.02 15.28
N GLY A 61 7.41 -1.11 14.62
CA GLY A 61 6.14 -0.51 15.02
C GLY A 61 5.29 -1.37 15.96
N GLU A 62 5.69 -2.60 16.28
CA GLU A 62 5.02 -3.42 17.30
C GLU A 62 5.27 -2.86 18.71
N GLN A 63 4.48 -1.85 19.11
CA GLN A 63 4.24 -1.60 20.54
C GLN A 63 3.28 -2.68 21.06
N PRO A 64 3.69 -3.48 22.06
CA PRO A 64 2.86 -4.53 22.63
C PRO A 64 1.87 -3.95 23.64
N GLY A 65 0.58 -4.22 23.45
CA GLY A 65 -0.43 -4.26 24.51
C GLY A 65 -0.98 -2.93 25.01
N GLU A 66 -2.25 -2.65 24.71
CA GLU A 66 -3.14 -2.02 25.70
C GLU A 66 -3.74 -3.14 26.56
N PRO A 67 -3.40 -3.23 27.87
CA PRO A 67 -4.13 -4.08 28.78
C PRO A 67 -5.51 -3.48 29.04
N ALA A 68 -6.52 -4.35 29.06
CA ALA A 68 -7.88 -4.02 29.49
C ALA A 68 -7.85 -3.35 30.88
N ASN A 69 -8.58 -2.25 31.03
CA ASN A 69 -8.97 -1.69 32.32
C ASN A 69 -10.46 -1.33 32.28
#